data_AF-A0A0Q9JDL4-F1
#
_entry.id   AF-A0A0Q9JDL4-F1
#
_cell.length_a   1.000
_cell.length_b   1.000
_cell.length_c   1.000
_cell.angle_alpha   90.00
_cell.angle_beta   90.00
_cell.angle_gamma   90.00
#
_symmetry.space_group_name_H-M   'P 1'
#
loop_
_entity.id
_entity.type
_entity.pdbx_description
1 polymer ?
#
loop_
_entity_poly.entity_id
_entity_poly.type
_entity_poly.pdbx_seq_one_letter_code
_entity_poly.pdbx_strand_id
1 'polypeptide(L)'
;MNAQLKLRPRWLLPGLPLLGARLYTASSAAIAIVVVAAAVLIAGWINIQADEASRLVARSIDIRERSERFLGNLLDAETGQRGFMLIGDELYLEPYNERRAELIPSLDQIEQLVADSPAQLERVQRARAITTRKLGEMAETVALMRRGQRSDAIALVAQGTGNRLTQELRQVVSAIQLEENLRLNASSRREARRRVLASVGILVALAGLCFAAWLQLRVRHRRAVSLSSSNVELERKVAERTHQLENERLRIEALLRDVNHRVGNNLAMVSALLNVQSRQTREPAVKQALAQAQSRIQAIAAGQRRLRLDIEADEIEAQPYLEDLLAEIGKAAEGRPIEIGLAMDAIRLPGRDAVSFVVVINELVTNAIKHAFPDGAAGKITIHLARTPNENLVLCVEDDGVGMPEDQQTAGLGKSVINALLRSMRATMEITPLTQDSARPGTRVAVTFPKRELPAEDETE
;
A
#
# COMPACT_ATOMS: atom_id res chain seq x y z
N MET A 1 -13.89 -50.67 -18.99
CA MET A 1 -14.91 -49.66 -19.33
C MET A 1 -15.24 -48.87 -18.06
N ASN A 2 -15.26 -47.54 -18.18
CA ASN A 2 -15.63 -46.51 -17.19
C ASN A 2 -14.61 -46.10 -16.12
N ALA A 3 -13.81 -45.10 -16.51
CA ALA A 3 -13.20 -44.11 -15.65
C ALA A 3 -14.25 -43.12 -15.11
N GLN A 4 -14.16 -42.76 -13.83
CA GLN A 4 -14.68 -41.50 -13.30
C GLN A 4 -13.67 -40.91 -12.31
N LEU A 5 -12.77 -40.07 -12.83
CA LEU A 5 -11.99 -39.11 -12.04
C LEU A 5 -12.90 -37.93 -11.71
N LYS A 6 -13.27 -37.78 -10.43
CA LYS A 6 -13.87 -36.55 -9.89
C LYS A 6 -12.76 -35.55 -9.59
N LEU A 7 -12.55 -34.60 -10.51
CA LEU A 7 -11.80 -33.36 -10.27
C LEU A 7 -12.61 -32.47 -9.31
N ARG A 8 -12.05 -32.14 -8.15
CA ARG A 8 -12.54 -31.05 -7.28
C ARG A 8 -11.74 -29.77 -7.57
N PRO A 9 -12.36 -28.61 -7.80
CA PRO A 9 -11.64 -27.35 -7.90
C PRO A 9 -11.30 -26.83 -6.50
N ARG A 10 -10.01 -26.73 -6.19
CA ARG A 10 -9.48 -26.00 -5.03
C ARG A 10 -9.48 -24.51 -5.37
N TRP A 11 -10.53 -23.80 -4.98
CA TRP A 11 -10.53 -22.35 -4.95
C TRP A 11 -9.68 -21.92 -3.74
N LEU A 12 -8.46 -21.42 -4.00
CA LEU A 12 -7.62 -20.74 -3.02
C LEU A 12 -8.21 -19.32 -2.83
N LEU A 13 -9.05 -19.17 -1.80
CA LEU A 13 -9.33 -17.83 -1.26
C LEU A 13 -8.02 -17.28 -0.68
N PRO A 14 -7.51 -16.13 -1.13
CA PRO A 14 -6.40 -15.48 -0.46
C PRO A 14 -6.87 -15.10 0.95
N GLY A 15 -6.20 -15.65 1.96
CA GLY A 15 -6.45 -15.28 3.35
C GLY A 15 -6.35 -13.77 3.50
N LEU A 16 -7.19 -13.21 4.37
CA LEU A 16 -7.25 -11.79 4.74
C LEU A 16 -6.36 -11.53 5.98
N PRO A 17 -5.02 -11.42 5.90
CA PRO A 17 -4.19 -10.99 7.03
C PRO A 17 -4.32 -9.48 7.32
N LEU A 18 -4.85 -8.72 6.36
CA LEU A 18 -5.01 -7.26 6.45
C LEU A 18 -6.10 -6.82 7.46
N LEU A 19 -7.17 -7.62 7.64
CA LEU A 19 -8.24 -7.33 8.60
C LEU A 19 -7.76 -7.52 10.04
N GLY A 20 -7.07 -8.63 10.35
CA GLY A 20 -6.51 -8.87 11.68
C GLY A 20 -5.48 -7.82 12.09
N ALA A 21 -4.59 -7.43 11.16
CA ALA A 21 -3.56 -6.43 11.43
C ALA A 21 -4.14 -5.03 11.73
N ARG A 22 -5.23 -4.64 11.04
CA ARG A 22 -5.97 -3.38 11.29
C ARG A 22 -6.77 -3.43 12.59
N LEU A 23 -7.40 -4.56 12.90
CA LEU A 23 -8.11 -4.75 14.17
C LEU A 23 -7.15 -4.61 15.37
N TYR A 24 -5.97 -5.23 15.35
CA TYR A 24 -5.03 -5.14 16.49
C TYR A 24 -4.51 -3.71 16.72
N THR A 25 -4.18 -2.96 15.67
CA THR A 25 -3.73 -1.56 15.82
C THR A 25 -4.86 -0.67 16.32
N ALA A 26 -6.08 -0.85 15.79
CA ALA A 26 -7.26 -0.13 16.25
C ALA A 26 -7.59 -0.44 17.73
N SER A 27 -7.47 -1.71 18.14
CA SER A 27 -7.68 -2.15 19.51
C SER A 27 -6.70 -1.47 20.48
N SER A 28 -5.42 -1.39 20.12
CA SER A 28 -4.40 -0.77 20.97
C SER A 28 -4.56 0.75 21.09
N ALA A 29 -4.97 1.43 20.01
CA ALA A 29 -5.25 2.86 20.03
C ALA A 29 -6.49 3.17 20.89
N ALA A 30 -7.54 2.34 20.79
CA ALA A 30 -8.72 2.46 21.64
C ALA A 30 -8.38 2.31 23.14
N ILE A 31 -7.52 1.37 23.51
CA ILE A 31 -7.05 1.20 24.90
C ILE A 31 -6.32 2.46 25.38
N ALA A 32 -5.43 3.04 24.57
CA ALA A 32 -4.71 4.26 24.94
C ALA A 32 -5.66 5.45 25.17
N ILE A 33 -6.68 5.60 24.32
CA ILE A 33 -7.71 6.65 24.46
C ILE A 33 -8.51 6.44 25.76
N VAL A 34 -8.90 5.21 26.07
CA VAL A 34 -9.62 4.89 27.31
C VAL A 34 -8.79 5.21 28.55
N VAL A 35 -7.49 4.90 28.54
CA VAL A 35 -6.58 5.24 29.65
C VAL A 35 -6.48 6.74 29.85
N VAL A 36 -6.34 7.52 28.76
CA VAL A 36 -6.29 8.99 28.83
C VAL A 36 -7.62 9.56 29.32
N ALA A 37 -8.75 9.08 28.80
CA ALA A 37 -10.08 9.53 29.23
C ALA A 37 -10.33 9.24 30.72
N ALA A 38 -9.95 8.05 31.19
CA ALA A 38 -10.05 7.69 32.61
C ALA A 38 -9.17 8.60 33.48
N ALA A 39 -7.94 8.91 33.05
CA ALA A 39 -7.05 9.83 33.77
C ALA A 39 -7.65 11.25 33.87
N VAL A 40 -8.24 11.76 32.78
CA VAL A 40 -8.92 13.08 32.77
C VAL A 40 -10.13 13.10 33.70
N LEU A 41 -10.97 12.06 33.69
CA LEU A 41 -12.13 11.95 34.58
C LEU A 41 -11.73 11.89 36.06
N ILE A 42 -10.69 11.10 36.38
CA ILE A 42 -10.15 11.01 37.74
C ILE A 42 -9.59 12.38 38.18
N ALA A 43 -8.84 13.07 37.31
CA ALA A 43 -8.32 14.40 37.59
C ALA A 43 -9.44 15.43 37.83
N GLY A 44 -10.49 15.41 37.01
CA GLY A 44 -11.68 16.27 37.18
C GLY A 44 -12.40 16.01 38.50
N TRP A 45 -12.61 14.74 38.85
CA TRP A 45 -13.23 14.34 40.12
C TRP A 45 -12.42 14.79 41.34
N ILE A 46 -11.08 14.65 41.29
CA ILE A 46 -10.17 15.13 42.35
C ILE A 46 -10.30 16.64 42.55
N ASN A 47 -10.41 17.40 41.45
CA ASN A 47 -10.46 18.86 41.51
C ASN A 47 -11.76 19.36 42.18
N ILE A 48 -12.91 18.77 41.84
CA ILE A 48 -14.20 19.10 42.48
C ILE A 48 -14.16 18.80 43.98
N GLN A 49 -13.60 17.66 44.37
CA GLN A 49 -13.45 17.27 45.78
C GLN A 49 -12.47 18.13 46.57
N ALA A 50 -11.52 18.79 45.91
CA ALA A 50 -10.58 19.70 46.56
C ALA A 50 -11.25 21.00 47.03
N ASP A 51 -12.23 21.49 46.27
CA ASP A 51 -12.97 22.71 46.59
C ASP A 51 -13.82 22.57 47.87
N GLU A 52 -14.54 21.45 48.01
CA GLU A 52 -15.30 21.15 49.23
C GLU A 52 -14.38 21.05 50.47
N ALA A 53 -13.23 20.39 50.33
CA ALA A 53 -12.25 20.28 51.42
C ALA A 53 -11.69 21.64 51.83
N SER A 54 -11.42 22.52 50.85
CA SER A 54 -10.95 23.89 51.09
C SER A 54 -11.96 24.71 51.88
N ARG A 55 -13.26 24.63 51.52
CA ARG A 55 -14.34 25.33 52.25
C ARG A 55 -14.47 24.90 53.70
N LEU A 56 -14.34 23.60 53.98
CA LEU A 56 -14.35 23.07 55.34
C LEU A 56 -13.14 23.55 56.16
N VAL A 57 -11.94 23.57 55.55
CA VAL A 57 -10.72 24.10 56.18
C VAL A 57 -10.87 25.59 56.51
N ALA A 58 -11.40 26.39 55.58
CA ALA A 58 -11.63 27.81 55.80
C ALA A 58 -12.59 28.06 56.98
N ARG A 59 -13.69 27.30 57.06
CA ARG A 59 -14.64 27.37 58.18
C ARG A 59 -14.00 27.05 59.53
N SER A 60 -13.18 25.99 59.59
CA SER A 60 -12.43 25.62 60.79
C SER A 60 -11.44 26.70 61.25
N ILE A 61 -10.79 27.38 60.31
CA ILE A 61 -9.90 28.53 60.61
C ILE A 61 -10.71 29.70 61.16
N ASP A 62 -11.85 30.04 60.56
CA ASP A 62 -12.70 31.14 60.98
C ASP A 62 -13.26 30.92 62.41
N ILE A 63 -13.71 29.71 62.73
CA ILE A 63 -14.14 29.35 64.10
C ILE A 63 -13.00 29.56 65.11
N ARG A 64 -11.78 29.12 64.78
CA ARG A 64 -10.62 29.24 65.67
C ARG A 64 -10.26 30.71 65.92
N GLU A 65 -10.15 31.50 64.85
CA GLU A 65 -9.79 32.91 64.90
C GLU A 65 -10.83 33.73 65.66
N ARG A 66 -12.13 33.51 65.40
CA ARG A 66 -13.21 34.19 66.13
C ARG A 66 -13.25 33.80 67.60
N SER A 67 -13.01 32.53 67.92
CA SER A 67 -12.95 32.06 69.32
C SER A 67 -11.78 32.69 70.07
N GLU A 68 -10.63 32.86 69.40
CA GLU A 68 -9.45 33.54 69.95
C GLU A 68 -9.71 35.03 70.18
N ARG A 69 -10.26 35.72 69.17
CA ARG A 69 -10.64 37.14 69.25
C ARG A 69 -11.66 37.39 70.36
N PHE A 70 -12.66 36.51 70.50
CA PHE A 70 -13.65 36.58 71.57
C PHE A 70 -13.02 36.52 72.97
N LEU A 71 -12.09 35.57 73.20
CA LEU A 71 -11.39 35.48 74.47
C LEU A 71 -10.51 36.71 74.72
N GLY A 72 -9.84 37.22 73.69
CA GLY A 72 -9.07 38.48 73.76
C GLY A 72 -9.95 39.66 74.18
N ASN A 73 -11.09 39.85 73.51
CA ASN A 73 -12.05 40.91 73.83
C ASN A 73 -12.55 40.83 75.29
N LEU A 74 -12.78 39.63 75.81
CA LEU A 74 -13.20 39.45 77.20
C LEU A 74 -12.09 39.85 78.18
N LEU A 75 -10.85 39.45 77.90
CA LEU A 75 -9.70 39.77 78.74
C LEU A 75 -9.37 41.27 78.71
N ASP A 76 -9.51 41.93 77.56
CA ASP A 76 -9.36 43.37 77.43
C ASP A 76 -10.44 44.11 78.24
N ALA A 77 -11.69 43.63 78.19
CA ALA A 77 -12.77 44.17 79.00
C ALA A 77 -12.52 43.98 80.52
N GLU A 78 -12.03 42.81 80.92
CA GLU A 78 -11.63 42.51 82.31
C GLU A 78 -10.46 43.40 82.77
N THR A 79 -9.52 43.68 81.86
CA THR A 79 -8.39 44.57 82.12
C THR A 79 -8.85 46.02 82.31
N GLY A 80 -9.75 46.51 81.46
CA GLY A 80 -10.34 47.85 81.60
C GLY A 80 -11.12 48.03 82.91
N GLN A 81 -11.96 47.04 83.26
CA GLN A 81 -12.67 47.02 84.56
C GLN A 81 -11.69 47.11 85.73
N ARG A 82 -10.64 46.29 85.75
CA ARG A 82 -9.64 46.29 86.83
C ARG A 82 -8.85 47.59 86.90
N GLY A 83 -8.48 48.18 85.76
CA GLY A 83 -7.85 49.50 85.69
C GLY A 83 -8.70 50.58 86.34
N PHE A 84 -10.00 50.60 86.02
CA PHE A 84 -10.97 51.50 86.65
C PHE A 84 -11.10 51.26 88.16
N MET A 85 -11.13 50.00 88.61
CA MET A 85 -11.17 49.69 90.05
C MET A 85 -9.93 50.15 90.81
N LEU A 86 -8.76 50.13 90.17
CA LEU A 86 -7.48 50.47 90.79
C LEU A 86 -7.29 51.99 90.85
N ILE A 87 -7.58 52.69 89.74
CA ILE A 87 -7.25 54.11 89.56
C ILE A 87 -8.47 55.02 89.79
N GLY A 88 -9.68 54.56 89.44
CA GLY A 88 -10.91 55.33 89.53
C GLY A 88 -11.17 56.28 88.36
N ASP A 89 -10.34 56.24 87.32
CA ASP A 89 -10.47 57.08 86.12
C ASP A 89 -11.32 56.39 85.05
N GLU A 90 -12.39 57.07 84.63
CA GLU A 90 -13.39 56.59 83.67
C GLU A 90 -12.78 56.25 82.30
N LEU A 91 -11.62 56.83 81.94
CA LEU A 91 -10.91 56.54 80.71
C LEU A 91 -10.55 55.03 80.60
N TYR A 92 -10.29 54.36 81.73
CA TYR A 92 -10.01 52.92 81.74
C TYR A 92 -11.23 52.06 81.39
N LEU A 93 -12.43 52.63 81.37
CA LEU A 93 -13.65 51.93 80.94
C LEU A 93 -13.88 51.98 79.43
N GLU A 94 -13.11 52.74 78.64
CA GLU A 94 -13.24 52.76 77.18
C GLU A 94 -13.08 51.35 76.57
N PRO A 95 -11.99 50.60 76.83
CA PRO A 95 -11.86 49.22 76.32
C PRO A 95 -12.95 48.29 76.84
N TYR A 96 -13.42 48.49 78.07
CA TYR A 96 -14.52 47.71 78.64
C TYR A 96 -15.83 47.94 77.87
N ASN A 97 -16.19 49.19 77.62
CA ASN A 97 -17.44 49.55 76.96
C ASN A 97 -17.46 49.08 75.50
N GLU A 98 -16.35 49.29 74.77
CA GLU A 98 -16.18 48.84 73.38
C GLU A 98 -16.30 47.32 73.27
N ARG A 99 -15.46 46.58 74.00
CA ARG A 99 -15.41 45.12 73.86
C ARG A 99 -16.66 44.45 74.40
N ARG A 100 -17.30 44.99 75.45
CA ARG A 100 -18.57 44.46 75.96
C ARG A 100 -19.66 44.43 74.90
N ALA A 101 -19.75 45.45 74.05
CA ALA A 101 -20.76 45.52 72.99
C ALA A 101 -20.56 44.42 71.94
N GLU A 102 -19.33 43.95 71.74
CA GLU A 102 -18.96 42.97 70.71
C GLU A 102 -18.98 41.51 71.19
N LEU A 103 -18.94 41.25 72.50
CA LEU A 103 -18.80 39.90 73.05
C LEU A 103 -19.97 38.97 72.70
N ILE A 104 -21.22 39.45 72.80
CA ILE A 104 -22.40 38.65 72.45
C ILE A 104 -22.55 38.49 70.92
N PRO A 105 -22.42 39.55 70.10
CA PRO A 105 -22.38 39.41 68.63
C PRO A 105 -21.28 38.46 68.12
N SER A 106 -20.12 38.44 68.76
CA SER A 106 -19.04 37.50 68.40
C SER A 106 -19.45 36.05 68.63
N LEU A 107 -20.19 35.77 69.71
CA LEU A 107 -20.73 34.43 69.97
C LEU A 107 -21.84 34.06 68.98
N ASP A 108 -22.67 35.02 68.55
CA ASP A 108 -23.69 34.78 67.50
C ASP A 108 -23.04 34.35 66.18
N GLN A 109 -21.92 34.98 65.81
CA GLN A 109 -21.17 34.62 64.61
C GLN A 109 -20.55 33.23 64.72
N ILE A 110 -19.95 32.89 65.87
CA ILE A 110 -19.41 31.54 66.10
C ILE A 110 -20.54 30.51 66.09
N GLU A 111 -21.70 30.82 66.68
CA GLU A 111 -22.89 29.95 66.69
C GLU A 111 -23.37 29.61 65.27
N GLN A 112 -23.43 30.60 64.37
CA GLN A 112 -23.74 30.39 62.96
C GLN A 112 -22.72 29.47 62.28
N LEU A 113 -21.42 29.68 62.55
CA LEU A 113 -20.36 28.85 62.00
C LEU A 113 -20.36 27.42 62.54
N VAL A 114 -20.96 27.15 63.70
CA VAL A 114 -21.00 25.78 64.29
C VAL A 114 -22.37 25.11 64.23
N ALA A 115 -23.33 25.69 63.49
CA ALA A 115 -24.72 25.21 63.42
C ALA A 115 -24.86 23.71 63.09
N ASP A 116 -23.94 23.17 62.29
CA ASP A 116 -23.97 21.76 61.85
C ASP A 116 -23.31 20.79 62.86
N SER A 117 -22.80 21.29 63.99
CA SER A 117 -22.04 20.52 64.97
C SER A 117 -22.68 20.64 66.35
N PRO A 118 -23.60 19.72 66.74
CA PRO A 118 -24.36 19.81 67.99
C PRO A 118 -23.48 19.97 69.24
N ALA A 119 -22.36 19.25 69.31
CA ALA A 119 -21.43 19.35 70.44
C ALA A 119 -20.72 20.70 70.53
N GLN A 120 -20.50 21.39 69.40
CA GLN A 120 -19.91 22.73 69.41
C GLN A 120 -20.96 23.80 69.68
N LEU A 121 -22.18 23.62 69.17
CA LEU A 121 -23.30 24.47 69.50
C LEU A 121 -23.54 24.52 71.01
N GLU A 122 -23.52 23.36 71.68
CA GLU A 122 -23.62 23.29 73.15
C GLU A 122 -22.49 24.05 73.85
N ARG A 123 -21.25 23.94 73.35
CA ARG A 123 -20.09 24.67 73.91
C ARG A 123 -20.22 26.18 73.74
N VAL A 124 -20.68 26.65 72.58
CA VAL A 124 -20.92 28.08 72.32
C VAL A 124 -22.05 28.61 73.19
N GLN A 125 -23.13 27.85 73.35
CA GLN A 125 -24.23 28.21 74.25
C GLN A 125 -23.78 28.25 75.73
N ARG A 126 -22.92 27.31 76.14
CA ARG A 126 -22.30 27.34 77.47
C ARG A 126 -21.38 28.56 77.63
N ALA A 127 -20.57 28.89 76.63
CA ALA A 127 -19.76 30.10 76.63
C ALA A 127 -20.62 31.35 76.78
N ARG A 128 -21.72 31.45 76.03
CA ARG A 128 -22.71 32.53 76.12
C ARG A 128 -23.26 32.69 77.55
N ALA A 129 -23.70 31.60 78.17
CA ALA A 129 -24.21 31.65 79.54
C ALA A 129 -23.14 32.14 80.55
N ILE A 130 -21.90 31.68 80.40
CA ILE A 130 -20.77 32.13 81.25
C ILE A 130 -20.47 33.61 81.01
N THR A 131 -20.45 34.06 79.75
CA THR A 131 -20.21 35.46 79.37
C THR A 131 -21.28 36.39 79.91
N THR A 132 -22.56 36.04 79.80
CA THR A 132 -23.65 36.87 80.33
C THR A 132 -23.49 37.05 81.84
N ARG A 133 -23.14 35.98 82.57
CA ARG A 133 -22.86 36.06 84.02
C ARG A 133 -21.63 36.93 84.32
N LYS A 134 -20.56 36.77 83.54
CA LYS A 134 -19.33 37.55 83.70
C LYS A 134 -19.57 39.04 83.45
N LEU A 135 -20.30 39.38 82.39
CA LEU A 135 -20.69 40.76 82.09
C LEU A 135 -21.58 41.36 83.19
N GLY A 136 -22.47 40.56 83.78
CA GLY A 136 -23.26 40.97 84.95
C GLY A 136 -22.39 41.34 86.16
N GLU A 137 -21.45 40.47 86.52
CA GLU A 137 -20.48 40.73 87.61
C GLU A 137 -19.64 41.98 87.36
N MET A 138 -19.14 42.16 86.14
CA MET A 138 -18.37 43.34 85.76
C MET A 138 -19.21 44.62 85.82
N ALA A 139 -20.44 44.58 85.32
CA ALA A 139 -21.35 45.73 85.35
C ALA A 139 -21.73 46.13 86.78
N GLU A 140 -21.98 45.17 87.66
CA GLU A 140 -22.24 45.41 89.08
C GLU A 140 -21.02 46.03 89.78
N THR A 141 -19.82 45.50 89.51
CA THR A 141 -18.58 46.04 90.07
C THR A 141 -18.32 47.49 89.64
N VAL A 142 -18.53 47.81 88.35
CA VAL A 142 -18.41 49.18 87.83
C VAL A 142 -19.48 50.10 88.45
N ALA A 143 -20.71 49.61 88.65
CA ALA A 143 -21.78 50.38 89.28
C ALA A 143 -21.47 50.70 90.75
N LEU A 144 -20.91 49.76 91.52
CA LEU A 144 -20.47 49.98 92.90
C LEU A 144 -19.34 51.01 92.98
N MET A 145 -18.36 50.93 92.08
CA MET A 145 -17.28 51.92 91.97
C MET A 145 -17.82 53.33 91.68
N ARG A 146 -18.76 53.48 90.72
CA ARG A 146 -19.40 54.77 90.39
C ARG A 146 -20.24 55.34 91.54
N ARG A 147 -20.80 54.50 92.41
CA ARG A 147 -21.53 54.92 93.62
C ARG A 147 -20.61 55.28 94.80
N GLY A 148 -19.29 55.21 94.63
CA GLY A 148 -18.31 55.44 95.69
C GLY A 148 -18.17 54.27 96.69
N GLN A 149 -18.84 53.13 96.44
CA GLN A 149 -18.83 51.94 97.30
C GLN A 149 -17.62 51.03 96.99
N ARG A 150 -16.41 51.58 97.10
CA ARG A 150 -15.18 50.89 96.70
C ARG A 150 -14.92 49.60 97.48
N SER A 151 -15.21 49.58 98.77
CA SER A 151 -15.04 48.40 99.63
C SER A 151 -15.92 47.23 99.16
N ASP A 152 -17.16 47.51 98.80
CA ASP A 152 -18.12 46.51 98.32
C ASP A 152 -17.71 45.97 96.94
N ALA A 153 -17.22 46.85 96.05
CA ALA A 153 -16.69 46.47 94.74
C ALA A 153 -15.46 45.55 94.85
N ILE A 154 -14.54 45.85 95.77
CA ILE A 154 -13.36 44.99 96.04
C ILE A 154 -13.81 43.67 96.65
N ALA A 155 -14.75 43.68 97.61
CA ALA A 155 -15.28 42.47 98.23
C ALA A 155 -15.95 41.55 97.19
N LEU A 156 -16.70 42.10 96.23
CA LEU A 156 -17.33 41.33 95.15
C LEU A 156 -16.29 40.62 94.27
N VAL A 157 -15.22 41.31 93.85
CA VAL A 157 -14.15 40.70 93.05
C VAL A 157 -13.32 39.71 93.86
N ALA A 158 -13.09 39.99 95.15
CA ALA A 158 -12.34 39.12 96.06
C ALA A 158 -13.01 37.76 96.29
N GLN A 159 -14.31 37.62 96.04
CA GLN A 159 -15.02 36.33 96.06
C GLN A 159 -14.49 35.33 95.00
N GLY A 160 -13.74 35.80 94.00
CA GLY A 160 -13.13 34.95 92.98
C GLY A 160 -14.11 34.40 91.93
N THR A 161 -15.40 34.77 91.99
CA THR A 161 -16.42 34.37 91.01
C THR A 161 -16.03 34.75 89.59
N GLY A 162 -15.54 35.98 89.39
CA GLY A 162 -15.05 36.46 88.10
C GLY A 162 -13.89 35.63 87.55
N ASN A 163 -12.90 35.28 88.39
CA ASN A 163 -11.76 34.45 88.00
C ASN A 163 -12.19 33.03 87.60
N ARG A 164 -13.11 32.43 88.37
CA ARG A 164 -13.64 31.10 88.05
C ARG A 164 -14.40 31.11 86.71
N LEU A 165 -15.24 32.11 86.47
CA LEU A 165 -15.94 32.26 85.17
C LEU A 165 -14.95 32.46 84.01
N THR A 166 -13.91 33.28 84.19
CA THR A 166 -12.85 33.47 83.16
C THR A 166 -12.09 32.16 82.90
N GLN A 167 -11.77 31.37 83.94
CA GLN A 167 -11.14 30.06 83.77
C GLN A 167 -12.05 29.04 83.06
N GLU A 168 -13.33 28.96 83.43
CA GLU A 168 -14.31 28.11 82.75
C GLU A 168 -14.45 28.50 81.28
N LEU A 169 -14.48 29.80 80.97
CA LEU A 169 -14.56 30.30 79.59
C LEU A 169 -13.30 29.99 78.79
N ARG A 170 -12.11 30.13 79.38
CA ARG A 170 -10.84 29.69 78.78
C ARG A 170 -10.87 28.20 78.44
N GLN A 171 -11.41 27.36 79.32
CA GLN A 171 -11.54 25.92 79.07
C GLN A 171 -12.49 25.61 77.91
N VAL A 172 -13.65 26.29 77.84
CA VAL A 172 -14.62 26.10 76.75
C VAL A 172 -14.02 26.53 75.41
N VAL A 173 -13.40 27.71 75.35
CA VAL A 173 -12.73 28.22 74.14
C VAL A 173 -11.60 27.27 73.71
N SER A 174 -10.77 26.81 74.66
CA SER A 174 -9.70 25.85 74.38
C SER A 174 -10.24 24.53 73.83
N ALA A 175 -11.39 24.04 74.32
CA ALA A 175 -12.02 22.83 73.82
C ALA A 175 -12.55 22.99 72.38
N ILE A 176 -13.14 24.15 72.05
CA ILE A 176 -13.55 24.49 70.68
C ILE A 176 -12.32 24.52 69.76
N GLN A 177 -11.27 25.25 70.16
CA GLN A 177 -10.04 25.38 69.36
C GLN A 177 -9.32 24.04 69.17
N LEU A 178 -9.28 23.18 70.19
CA LEU A 178 -8.68 21.86 70.11
C LEU A 178 -9.40 20.98 69.08
N GLU A 179 -10.74 21.01 69.08
CA GLU A 179 -11.52 20.24 68.11
C GLU A 179 -11.27 20.71 66.68
N GLU A 180 -11.23 22.02 66.44
CA GLU A 180 -10.93 22.57 65.11
C GLU A 180 -9.50 22.25 64.66
N ASN A 181 -8.52 22.32 65.56
CA ASN A 181 -7.14 21.89 65.24
C ASN A 181 -7.07 20.39 64.89
N LEU A 182 -7.82 19.53 65.58
CA LEU A 182 -7.89 18.10 65.25
C LEU A 182 -8.55 17.88 63.87
N ARG A 183 -9.63 18.61 63.57
CA ARG A 183 -10.31 18.57 62.25
C ARG A 183 -9.39 19.04 61.13
N LEU A 184 -8.67 20.14 61.32
CA LEU A 184 -7.69 20.68 60.36
C LEU A 184 -6.55 19.69 60.09
N ASN A 185 -5.99 19.10 61.15
CA ASN A 185 -4.92 18.09 61.01
C ASN A 185 -5.41 16.83 60.29
N ALA A 186 -6.63 16.37 60.58
CA ALA A 186 -7.24 15.24 59.88
C ALA A 186 -7.50 15.57 58.39
N SER A 187 -7.99 16.78 58.11
CA SER A 187 -8.22 17.25 56.73
C SER A 187 -6.92 17.33 55.93
N SER A 188 -5.87 17.93 56.51
CA SER A 188 -4.54 18.03 55.89
C SER A 188 -3.95 16.66 55.53
N ARG A 189 -4.07 15.67 56.42
CA ARG A 189 -3.62 14.28 56.12
C ARG A 189 -4.42 13.63 55.00
N ARG A 190 -5.74 13.87 54.94
CA ARG A 190 -6.59 13.37 53.85
C ARG A 190 -6.21 13.99 52.52
N GLU A 191 -5.94 15.29 52.50
CA GLU A 191 -5.50 16.00 51.32
C GLU A 191 -4.14 15.49 50.82
N ALA A 192 -3.16 15.32 51.72
CA ALA A 192 -1.85 14.75 51.38
C ALA A 192 -1.98 13.33 50.78
N ARG A 193 -2.79 12.45 51.40
CA ARG A 193 -3.05 11.11 50.87
C ARG A 193 -3.71 11.16 49.48
N ARG A 194 -4.68 12.05 49.27
CA ARG A 194 -5.33 12.25 47.98
C ARG A 194 -4.33 12.68 46.90
N ARG A 195 -3.44 13.65 47.20
CA ARG A 195 -2.38 14.09 46.28
C ARG A 195 -1.43 12.96 45.91
N VAL A 196 -1.01 12.16 46.90
CA VAL A 196 -0.14 10.99 46.65
C VAL A 196 -0.85 9.97 45.76
N LEU A 197 -2.08 9.58 46.07
CA LEU A 197 -2.84 8.63 45.25
C LEU A 197 -3.04 9.14 43.81
N ALA A 198 -3.30 10.44 43.64
CA ALA A 198 -3.40 11.07 42.33
C ALA A 198 -2.08 10.94 41.53
N SER A 199 -0.94 11.25 42.16
CA SER A 199 0.37 11.13 41.53
C SER A 199 0.72 9.68 41.14
N VAL A 200 0.35 8.71 41.97
CA VAL A 200 0.50 7.27 41.67
C VAL A 200 -0.39 6.87 40.50
N GLY A 201 -1.64 7.34 40.46
CA GLY A 201 -2.55 7.09 39.34
C GLY A 201 -2.00 7.60 38.00
N ILE A 202 -1.41 8.81 38.00
CA ILE A 202 -0.75 9.39 36.82
C ILE A 202 0.44 8.51 36.38
N LEU A 203 1.30 8.09 37.32
CA LEU A 203 2.44 7.22 37.01
C LEU A 203 2.01 5.88 36.42
N VAL A 204 0.95 5.26 36.96
CA VAL A 204 0.38 4.01 36.42
C VAL A 204 -0.19 4.21 35.02
N ALA A 205 -0.89 5.33 34.77
CA ALA A 205 -1.41 5.65 33.45
C ALA A 205 -0.28 5.86 32.42
N LEU A 206 0.78 6.59 32.79
CA LEU A 206 1.97 6.77 31.96
C LEU A 206 2.68 5.44 31.68
N ALA A 207 2.87 4.60 32.69
CA ALA A 207 3.45 3.28 32.53
C ALA A 207 2.63 2.40 31.57
N GLY A 208 1.29 2.46 31.67
CA GLY A 208 0.38 1.79 30.76
C GLY A 208 0.52 2.27 29.31
N LEU A 209 0.64 3.59 29.10
CA LEU A 209 0.87 4.18 27.77
C LEU A 209 2.23 3.77 27.19
N CYS A 210 3.30 3.82 27.99
CA CYS A 210 4.62 3.36 27.60
C CYS A 210 4.61 1.86 27.23
N PHE A 211 3.92 1.04 28.01
CA PHE A 211 3.79 -0.40 27.72
C PHE A 211 3.02 -0.65 26.42
N ALA A 212 1.93 0.08 26.18
CA ALA A 212 1.19 -0.01 24.92
C ALA A 212 2.04 0.40 23.71
N ALA A 213 2.81 1.49 23.84
CA ALA A 213 3.74 1.95 22.80
C ALA A 213 4.84 0.93 22.54
N TRP A 214 5.42 0.34 23.59
CA TRP A 214 6.40 -0.74 23.48
C TRP A 214 5.83 -1.96 22.75
N LEU A 215 4.61 -2.38 23.08
CA LEU A 215 3.94 -3.49 22.41
C LEU A 215 3.73 -3.20 20.91
N GLN A 216 3.31 -1.98 20.57
CA GLN A 216 3.17 -1.56 19.17
C GLN A 216 4.49 -1.59 18.42
N LEU A 217 5.56 -1.05 18.99
CA LEU A 217 6.90 -1.08 18.42
C LEU A 217 7.37 -2.53 18.19
N ARG A 218 7.15 -3.40 19.17
CA ARG A 218 7.50 -4.82 19.08
C ARG A 218 6.75 -5.53 17.95
N VAL A 219 5.46 -5.27 17.80
CA VAL A 219 4.65 -5.84 16.70
C VAL A 219 5.12 -5.31 15.35
N ARG A 220 5.39 -4.00 15.23
CA ARG A 220 5.94 -3.40 13.99
C ARG A 220 7.26 -4.03 13.60
N HIS A 221 8.16 -4.23 14.57
CA HIS A 221 9.46 -4.82 14.30
C HIS A 221 9.36 -6.25 13.77
N ARG A 222 8.47 -7.08 14.35
CA ARG A 222 8.20 -8.44 13.86
C ARG A 222 7.65 -8.45 12.42
N ARG A 223 6.76 -7.51 12.09
CA ARG A 223 6.21 -7.39 10.72
C ARG A 223 7.30 -7.00 9.72
N ALA A 224 8.18 -6.08 10.08
CA ALA A 224 9.28 -5.67 9.21
C ALA A 224 10.24 -6.82 8.88
N VAL A 225 10.59 -7.63 9.89
CA VAL A 225 11.45 -8.80 9.69
C VAL A 225 10.78 -9.84 8.79
N SER A 226 9.50 -10.16 9.02
CA SER A 226 8.76 -11.12 8.19
C SER A 226 8.61 -10.67 6.73
N LEU A 227 8.46 -9.36 6.49
CA LEU A 227 8.35 -8.83 5.13
C LEU A 227 9.70 -8.93 4.41
N SER A 228 10.80 -8.62 5.10
CA SER A 228 12.15 -8.74 4.54
C SER A 228 12.48 -10.19 4.18
N SER A 229 12.15 -11.17 5.02
CA SER A 229 12.38 -12.59 4.68
C SER A 229 11.56 -13.04 3.47
N SER A 230 10.31 -12.62 3.36
CA SER A 230 9.47 -12.97 2.20
C SER A 230 9.96 -12.31 0.91
N ASN A 231 10.45 -11.06 0.97
CA ASN A 231 11.04 -10.39 -0.19
C ASN A 231 12.29 -11.12 -0.69
N VAL A 232 13.20 -11.50 0.22
CA VAL A 232 14.40 -12.28 -0.16
C VAL A 232 14.02 -13.63 -0.77
N GLU A 233 13.00 -14.31 -0.23
CA GLU A 233 12.53 -15.57 -0.82
C GLU A 233 11.91 -15.36 -2.21
N LEU A 234 11.16 -14.27 -2.40
CA LEU A 234 10.53 -13.95 -3.67
C LEU A 234 11.59 -13.58 -4.72
N GLU A 235 12.57 -12.74 -4.37
CA GLU A 235 13.71 -12.41 -5.22
C GLU A 235 14.49 -13.66 -5.64
N ARG A 236 14.72 -14.59 -4.70
CA ARG A 236 15.35 -15.89 -5.02
C ARG A 236 14.52 -16.69 -6.01
N LYS A 237 13.19 -16.78 -5.84
CA LYS A 237 12.29 -17.49 -6.76
C LYS A 237 12.24 -16.85 -8.13
N VAL A 238 12.23 -15.52 -8.19
CA VAL A 238 12.28 -14.77 -9.46
C VAL A 238 13.59 -15.07 -10.17
N ALA A 239 14.74 -14.93 -9.50
CA ALA A 239 16.04 -15.25 -10.10
C ALA A 239 16.14 -16.70 -10.59
N GLU A 240 15.62 -17.66 -9.81
CA GLU A 240 15.59 -19.08 -10.19
C GLU A 240 14.71 -19.32 -11.44
N ARG A 241 13.54 -18.68 -11.50
CA ARG A 241 12.64 -18.78 -12.67
C ARG A 241 13.19 -18.10 -13.91
N THR A 242 13.79 -16.92 -13.77
CA THR A 242 14.43 -16.21 -14.87
C THR A 242 15.55 -17.07 -15.46
N HIS A 243 16.41 -17.63 -14.62
CA HIS A 243 17.48 -18.52 -15.07
C HIS A 243 16.95 -19.82 -15.71
N GLN A 244 15.84 -20.39 -15.21
CA GLN A 244 15.20 -21.55 -15.85
C GLN A 244 14.69 -21.20 -17.25
N LEU A 245 13.98 -20.09 -17.39
CA LEU A 245 13.44 -19.64 -18.68
C LEU A 245 14.55 -19.33 -19.68
N GLU A 246 15.64 -18.69 -19.25
CA GLU A 246 16.81 -18.44 -20.10
C GLU A 246 17.44 -19.73 -20.60
N ASN A 247 17.60 -20.74 -19.73
CA ASN A 247 18.13 -22.04 -20.14
C ASN A 247 17.20 -22.80 -21.07
N GLU A 248 15.88 -22.76 -20.83
CA GLU A 248 14.90 -23.35 -21.73
C GLU A 248 14.90 -22.66 -23.10
N ARG A 249 14.98 -21.33 -23.12
CA ARG A 249 15.12 -20.54 -24.35
C ARG A 249 16.37 -20.95 -25.13
N LEU A 250 17.54 -20.94 -24.50
CA LEU A 250 18.80 -21.33 -25.14
C LEU A 250 18.75 -22.77 -25.66
N ARG A 251 18.09 -23.68 -24.93
CA ARG A 251 17.88 -25.07 -25.37
C ARG A 251 17.00 -25.15 -26.62
N ILE A 252 15.90 -24.40 -26.66
CA ILE A 252 15.01 -24.34 -27.82
C ILE A 252 15.77 -23.78 -29.03
N GLU A 253 16.51 -22.69 -28.87
CA GLU A 253 17.31 -22.09 -29.94
C GLU A 253 18.37 -23.08 -30.49
N ALA A 254 19.05 -23.82 -29.62
CA ALA A 254 20.02 -24.84 -30.03
C ALA A 254 19.36 -26.01 -30.79
N LEU A 255 18.20 -26.48 -30.34
CA LEU A 255 17.44 -27.53 -31.00
C LEU A 255 16.95 -27.10 -32.39
N LEU A 256 16.42 -25.88 -32.50
CA LEU A 256 16.00 -25.33 -33.80
C LEU A 256 17.17 -25.23 -34.78
N ARG A 257 18.35 -24.81 -34.30
CA ARG A 257 19.57 -24.78 -35.10
C ARG A 257 19.95 -26.17 -35.61
N ASP A 258 19.95 -27.20 -34.76
CA ASP A 258 20.29 -28.58 -35.17
C ASP A 258 19.29 -29.16 -36.18
N VAL A 259 17.98 -28.97 -35.94
CA VAL A 259 16.94 -29.43 -36.87
C VAL A 259 17.13 -28.81 -38.25
N ASN A 260 17.35 -27.50 -38.33
CA ASN A 260 17.56 -26.81 -39.60
C ASN A 260 18.82 -27.30 -40.33
N HIS A 261 19.92 -27.58 -39.61
CA HIS A 261 21.11 -28.20 -40.20
C HIS A 261 20.82 -29.58 -40.79
N ARG A 262 20.07 -30.42 -40.08
CA ARG A 262 19.71 -31.77 -40.54
C ARG A 262 18.81 -31.72 -41.76
N VAL A 263 17.84 -30.80 -41.81
CA VAL A 263 16.97 -30.63 -42.98
C VAL A 263 17.80 -30.33 -44.23
N GLY A 264 18.75 -29.39 -44.15
CA GLY A 264 19.66 -29.09 -45.26
C GLY A 264 20.47 -30.31 -45.72
N ASN A 265 21.02 -31.09 -44.78
CA ASN A 265 21.77 -32.31 -45.08
C ASN A 265 20.89 -33.39 -45.74
N ASN A 266 19.66 -33.56 -45.24
CA ASN A 266 18.70 -34.52 -45.79
C ASN A 266 18.30 -34.15 -47.22
N LEU A 267 18.04 -32.86 -47.50
CA LEU A 267 17.73 -32.40 -48.86
C LEU A 267 18.92 -32.63 -49.81
N ALA A 268 20.16 -32.39 -49.36
CA ALA A 268 21.35 -32.69 -50.16
C ALA A 268 21.48 -34.19 -50.49
N MET A 269 21.19 -35.07 -49.51
CA MET A 269 21.20 -36.52 -49.72
C MET A 269 20.14 -36.96 -50.73
N VAL A 270 18.90 -36.47 -50.60
CA VAL A 270 17.83 -36.81 -51.54
C VAL A 270 18.16 -36.32 -52.95
N SER A 271 18.74 -35.11 -53.08
CA SER A 271 19.23 -34.60 -54.37
C SER A 271 20.29 -35.51 -55.01
N ALA A 272 21.25 -36.00 -54.21
CA ALA A 272 22.29 -36.90 -54.69
C ALA A 272 21.71 -38.26 -55.16
N LEU A 273 20.76 -38.83 -54.41
CA LEU A 273 20.08 -40.07 -54.80
C LEU A 273 19.29 -39.92 -56.10
N LEU A 274 18.57 -38.81 -56.27
CA LEU A 274 17.85 -38.52 -57.51
C LEU A 274 18.79 -38.40 -58.71
N ASN A 275 19.97 -37.79 -58.53
CA ASN A 275 21.00 -37.72 -59.57
C ASN A 275 21.51 -39.13 -59.97
N VAL A 276 21.76 -39.99 -58.99
CA VAL A 276 22.19 -41.38 -59.23
C VAL A 276 21.12 -42.15 -59.99
N GLN A 277 19.86 -42.07 -59.56
CA GLN A 277 18.73 -42.72 -60.23
C GLN A 277 18.52 -42.18 -61.65
N SER A 278 18.67 -40.86 -61.84
CA SER A 278 18.58 -40.21 -63.16
C SER A 278 19.66 -40.73 -64.12
N ARG A 279 20.86 -41.03 -63.62
CA ARG A 279 21.95 -41.61 -64.43
C ARG A 279 21.75 -43.09 -64.77
N GLN A 280 21.02 -43.84 -63.93
CA GLN A 280 20.83 -45.28 -64.08
C GLN A 280 19.65 -45.66 -64.98
N THR A 281 18.62 -44.81 -65.05
CA THR A 281 17.47 -45.08 -65.92
C THR A 281 17.83 -44.91 -67.40
N ARG A 282 17.34 -45.84 -68.23
CA ARG A 282 17.51 -45.81 -69.70
C ARG A 282 16.29 -45.20 -70.40
N GLU A 283 15.19 -45.00 -69.67
CA GLU A 283 13.97 -44.43 -70.21
C GLU A 283 14.06 -42.88 -70.18
N PRO A 284 14.01 -42.21 -71.34
CA PRO A 284 14.22 -40.77 -71.43
C PRO A 284 13.18 -39.96 -70.65
N ALA A 285 11.92 -40.42 -70.61
CA ALA A 285 10.86 -39.80 -69.84
C ALA A 285 11.14 -39.83 -68.32
N VAL A 286 11.60 -40.97 -67.79
CA VAL A 286 11.95 -41.13 -66.37
C VAL A 286 13.20 -40.32 -66.01
N LYS A 287 14.19 -40.28 -66.91
CA LYS A 287 15.40 -39.45 -66.73
C LYS A 287 15.06 -37.97 -66.59
N GLN A 288 14.16 -37.48 -67.45
CA GLN A 288 13.69 -36.10 -67.41
C GLN A 288 12.91 -35.80 -66.13
N ALA A 289 12.02 -36.70 -65.70
CA ALA A 289 11.26 -36.55 -64.46
C ALA A 289 12.15 -36.53 -63.21
N LEU A 290 13.19 -37.37 -63.16
CA LEU A 290 14.15 -37.39 -62.04
C LEU A 290 15.05 -36.15 -62.03
N ALA A 291 15.49 -35.67 -63.20
CA ALA A 291 16.23 -34.41 -63.30
C ALA A 291 15.38 -33.20 -62.86
N GLN A 292 14.09 -33.18 -63.18
CA GLN A 292 13.15 -32.18 -62.68
C GLN A 292 12.98 -32.26 -61.16
N ALA A 293 12.80 -33.46 -60.60
CA ALA A 293 12.70 -33.64 -59.16
C ALA A 293 13.99 -33.21 -58.43
N GLN A 294 15.16 -33.49 -59.01
CA GLN A 294 16.46 -33.08 -58.45
C GLN A 294 16.62 -31.56 -58.41
N SER A 295 16.31 -30.86 -59.51
CA SER A 295 16.38 -29.40 -59.60
C SER A 295 15.48 -28.73 -58.55
N ARG A 296 14.27 -29.28 -58.31
CA ARG A 296 13.36 -28.79 -57.25
C ARG A 296 13.97 -28.90 -55.86
N ILE A 297 14.56 -30.05 -55.53
CA ILE A 297 15.17 -30.26 -54.20
C ILE A 297 16.38 -29.37 -54.01
N GLN A 298 17.16 -29.10 -55.07
CA GLN A 298 18.30 -28.18 -55.01
C GLN A 298 17.84 -26.74 -54.75
N ALA A 299 16.78 -26.28 -55.42
CA ALA A 299 16.19 -24.97 -55.20
C ALA A 299 15.67 -24.82 -53.74
N ILE A 300 14.97 -25.84 -53.21
CA ILE A 300 14.52 -25.86 -51.80
C ILE A 300 15.72 -25.83 -50.84
N ALA A 301 16.78 -26.59 -51.13
CA ALA A 301 18.00 -26.64 -50.31
C ALA A 301 18.81 -25.33 -50.35
N ALA A 302 18.81 -24.61 -51.47
CA ALA A 302 19.38 -23.28 -51.59
C ALA A 302 18.58 -22.27 -50.74
N GLY A 303 17.25 -22.30 -50.84
CA GLY A 303 16.34 -21.50 -50.02
C GLY A 303 16.55 -21.67 -48.52
N GLN A 304 16.55 -22.92 -48.07
CA GLN A 304 16.76 -23.28 -46.65
C GLN A 304 18.14 -22.84 -46.12
N ARG A 305 19.20 -22.88 -46.94
CA ARG A 305 20.55 -22.46 -46.52
C ARG A 305 20.69 -20.95 -46.32
N ARG A 306 19.94 -20.13 -47.07
CA ARG A 306 19.98 -18.67 -46.91
C ARG A 306 19.13 -18.19 -45.74
N LEU A 307 17.96 -18.80 -45.53
CA LEU A 307 17.14 -18.59 -44.33
C LEU A 307 17.89 -18.91 -43.02
N ARG A 308 18.90 -19.79 -43.07
CA ARG A 308 19.79 -20.09 -41.94
C ARG A 308 20.73 -18.93 -41.56
N LEU A 309 21.05 -18.03 -42.49
CA LEU A 309 21.96 -16.91 -42.23
C LEU A 309 21.23 -15.68 -41.65
N ASP A 310 19.91 -15.59 -41.86
CA ASP A 310 19.05 -14.49 -41.39
C ASP A 310 18.10 -14.90 -40.25
N ILE A 311 18.49 -15.87 -39.40
CA ILE A 311 17.65 -16.42 -38.31
C ILE A 311 17.13 -15.35 -37.31
N GLU A 312 17.72 -14.17 -37.28
CA GLU A 312 17.28 -13.05 -36.43
C GLU A 312 16.22 -12.14 -37.06
N ALA A 313 15.91 -12.28 -38.36
CA ALA A 313 14.96 -11.41 -39.05
C ALA A 313 13.66 -12.14 -39.42
N ASP A 314 12.52 -11.63 -38.96
CA ASP A 314 11.19 -12.10 -39.37
C ASP A 314 10.94 -11.95 -40.89
N GLU A 315 11.70 -11.08 -41.55
CA GLU A 315 11.62 -10.80 -42.99
C GLU A 315 12.99 -10.73 -43.66
N ILE A 316 13.10 -11.37 -44.83
CA ILE A 316 14.29 -11.35 -45.68
C ILE A 316 14.12 -10.37 -46.84
N GLU A 317 15.22 -9.77 -47.31
CA GLU A 317 15.24 -9.00 -48.55
C GLU A 317 15.16 -9.94 -49.76
N ALA A 318 14.16 -9.76 -50.61
CA ALA A 318 13.89 -10.69 -51.71
C ALA A 318 14.86 -10.57 -52.87
N GLN A 319 15.44 -9.39 -53.10
CA GLN A 319 16.25 -9.12 -54.30
C GLN A 319 17.53 -9.97 -54.37
N PRO A 320 18.43 -9.99 -53.37
CA PRO A 320 19.65 -10.80 -53.44
C PRO A 320 19.35 -12.30 -53.61
N TYR A 321 18.23 -12.72 -53.04
CA TYR A 321 17.78 -14.11 -53.08
C TYR A 321 17.27 -14.54 -54.45
N LEU A 322 16.55 -13.66 -55.14
CA LEU A 322 16.05 -13.89 -56.50
C LEU A 322 17.19 -13.84 -57.52
N GLU A 323 18.14 -12.94 -57.36
CA GLU A 323 19.34 -12.85 -58.21
C GLU A 323 20.16 -14.14 -58.17
N ASP A 324 20.42 -14.68 -56.98
CA ASP A 324 21.13 -15.95 -56.80
C ASP A 324 20.37 -17.14 -57.42
N LEU A 325 19.04 -17.19 -57.22
CA LEU A 325 18.19 -18.24 -57.80
C LEU A 325 18.24 -18.21 -59.33
N LEU A 326 18.09 -17.02 -59.92
CA LEU A 326 18.09 -16.85 -61.37
C LEU A 326 19.47 -17.15 -61.96
N ALA A 327 20.56 -16.85 -61.24
CA ALA A 327 21.90 -17.25 -61.64
C ALA A 327 22.07 -18.79 -61.63
N GLU A 328 21.47 -19.50 -60.67
CA GLU A 328 21.50 -20.97 -60.62
C GLU A 328 20.65 -21.60 -61.74
N ILE A 329 19.45 -21.07 -61.98
CA ILE A 329 18.56 -21.54 -63.06
C ILE A 329 19.15 -21.22 -64.43
N GLY A 330 19.82 -20.07 -64.57
CA GLY A 330 20.47 -19.63 -65.81
C GLY A 330 21.49 -20.65 -66.32
N LYS A 331 22.09 -21.46 -65.45
CA LYS A 331 22.95 -22.60 -65.85
C LYS A 331 22.22 -23.60 -66.75
N ALA A 332 20.92 -23.79 -66.56
CA ALA A 332 20.11 -24.67 -67.41
C ALA A 332 19.84 -24.07 -68.81
N ALA A 333 20.05 -22.76 -68.98
CA ALA A 333 19.99 -22.05 -70.26
C ALA A 333 21.38 -21.89 -70.92
N GLU A 334 22.47 -22.33 -70.29
CA GLU A 334 23.83 -22.26 -70.86
C GLU A 334 23.90 -22.94 -72.24
N GLY A 335 24.46 -22.21 -73.22
CA GLY A 335 24.53 -22.66 -74.62
C GLY A 335 23.29 -22.33 -75.46
N ARG A 336 22.26 -21.67 -74.90
CA ARG A 336 21.12 -21.12 -75.64
C ARG A 336 21.15 -19.58 -75.61
N PRO A 337 20.75 -18.89 -76.69
CA PRO A 337 20.69 -17.42 -76.72
C PRO A 337 19.47 -16.87 -75.97
N ILE A 338 19.34 -17.18 -74.67
CA ILE A 338 18.22 -16.77 -73.81
C ILE A 338 18.73 -15.77 -72.75
N GLU A 339 18.15 -14.56 -72.72
CA GLU A 339 18.42 -13.55 -71.70
C GLU A 339 17.40 -13.66 -70.56
N ILE A 340 17.87 -13.72 -69.31
CA ILE A 340 17.00 -13.76 -68.12
C ILE A 340 17.18 -12.46 -67.33
N GLY A 341 16.12 -11.66 -67.23
CA GLY A 341 16.11 -10.39 -66.51
C GLY A 341 15.24 -10.43 -65.26
N LEU A 342 15.65 -9.67 -64.23
CA LEU A 342 14.88 -9.44 -63.01
C LEU A 342 14.54 -7.95 -62.91
N ALA A 343 13.27 -7.64 -62.69
CA ALA A 343 12.80 -6.27 -62.46
C ALA A 343 11.84 -6.27 -61.27
N MET A 344 12.24 -5.68 -60.16
CA MET A 344 11.45 -5.74 -58.94
C MET A 344 11.58 -4.49 -58.08
N ASP A 345 10.57 -4.28 -57.23
CA ASP A 345 10.64 -3.29 -56.16
C ASP A 345 11.46 -3.83 -54.96
N ALA A 346 11.89 -2.94 -54.07
CA ALA A 346 12.49 -3.34 -52.79
C ALA A 346 11.45 -4.03 -51.90
N ILE A 347 11.42 -5.36 -51.96
CA ILE A 347 10.41 -6.19 -51.30
C ILE A 347 11.06 -7.04 -50.23
N ARG A 348 10.49 -6.99 -49.02
CA ARG A 348 10.77 -7.93 -47.94
C ARG A 348 9.72 -9.02 -47.90
N LEU A 349 10.18 -10.26 -47.70
CA LEU A 349 9.35 -11.47 -47.64
C LEU A 349 9.46 -12.14 -46.27
N PRO A 350 8.36 -12.67 -45.70
CA PRO A 350 8.44 -13.51 -44.51
C PRO A 350 9.32 -14.73 -44.78
N GLY A 351 10.25 -15.04 -43.87
CA GLY A 351 11.18 -16.17 -44.05
C GLY A 351 10.48 -17.52 -44.29
N ARG A 352 9.27 -17.69 -43.74
CA ARG A 352 8.44 -18.89 -43.94
C ARG A 352 7.98 -19.10 -45.39
N ASP A 353 7.73 -18.02 -46.13
CA ASP A 353 7.16 -18.08 -47.48
C ASP A 353 8.25 -18.06 -48.57
N ALA A 354 9.47 -17.64 -48.23
CA ALA A 354 10.63 -17.56 -49.14
C ALA A 354 10.96 -18.87 -49.88
N VAL A 355 10.77 -20.02 -49.23
CA VAL A 355 10.98 -21.34 -49.87
C VAL A 355 9.94 -21.57 -50.96
N SER A 356 8.69 -21.20 -50.70
CA SER A 356 7.59 -21.36 -51.64
C SER A 356 7.77 -20.46 -52.86
N PHE A 357 8.25 -19.23 -52.67
CA PHE A 357 8.61 -18.33 -53.78
C PHE A 357 9.69 -18.94 -54.69
N VAL A 358 10.75 -19.52 -54.10
CA VAL A 358 11.80 -20.17 -54.89
C VAL A 358 11.27 -21.31 -55.73
N VAL A 359 10.44 -22.17 -55.16
CA VAL A 359 9.91 -23.32 -55.89
C VAL A 359 9.02 -22.85 -57.03
N VAL A 360 8.15 -21.86 -56.81
CA VAL A 360 7.28 -21.32 -57.86
C VAL A 360 8.10 -20.69 -58.98
N ILE A 361 9.07 -19.84 -58.67
CA ILE A 361 9.90 -19.16 -59.68
C ILE A 361 10.75 -20.15 -60.45
N ASN A 362 11.38 -21.11 -59.76
CA ASN A 362 12.17 -22.14 -60.41
C ASN A 362 11.36 -22.93 -61.44
N GLU A 363 10.13 -23.32 -61.10
CA GLU A 363 9.28 -24.05 -62.02
C GLU A 363 8.83 -23.21 -63.21
N LEU A 364 8.43 -21.95 -62.97
CA LEU A 364 7.97 -21.06 -64.04
C LEU A 364 9.10 -20.72 -65.03
N VAL A 365 10.27 -20.33 -64.52
CA VAL A 365 11.43 -19.97 -65.35
C VAL A 365 11.99 -21.20 -66.08
N THR A 366 12.09 -22.35 -65.41
CA THR A 366 12.54 -23.59 -66.06
C THR A 366 11.59 -24.05 -67.16
N ASN A 367 10.28 -23.87 -66.98
CA ASN A 367 9.30 -24.17 -68.02
C ASN A 367 9.44 -23.23 -69.22
N ALA A 368 9.64 -21.93 -68.99
CA ALA A 368 9.91 -20.98 -70.06
C ALA A 368 11.18 -21.37 -70.86
N ILE A 369 12.31 -21.64 -70.19
CA ILE A 369 13.56 -22.06 -70.85
C ILE A 369 13.37 -23.31 -71.73
N LYS A 370 12.55 -24.27 -71.28
CA LYS A 370 12.34 -25.55 -71.98
C LYS A 370 11.36 -25.45 -73.15
N HIS A 371 10.30 -24.66 -73.01
CA HIS A 371 9.14 -24.72 -73.91
C HIS A 371 8.93 -23.46 -74.74
N ALA A 372 9.35 -22.29 -74.25
CA ALA A 372 9.11 -21.02 -74.94
C ALA A 372 9.96 -20.87 -76.22
N PHE A 373 11.13 -21.51 -76.25
CA PHE A 373 12.15 -21.33 -77.30
C PHE A 373 12.58 -22.67 -77.96
N PRO A 374 11.73 -23.25 -78.85
CA PRO A 374 12.10 -24.45 -79.60
C PRO A 374 13.27 -24.19 -80.57
N ASP A 375 14.00 -25.25 -80.93
CA ASP A 375 15.13 -25.25 -81.88
C ASP A 375 16.28 -24.26 -81.57
N GLY A 376 16.44 -23.86 -80.30
CA GLY A 376 17.52 -22.97 -79.86
C GLY A 376 17.31 -21.51 -80.27
N ALA A 377 16.06 -21.11 -80.53
CA ALA A 377 15.70 -19.74 -80.83
C ALA A 377 16.16 -18.77 -79.72
N ALA A 378 16.54 -17.56 -80.13
CA ALA A 378 16.80 -16.48 -79.19
C ALA A 378 15.50 -15.96 -78.56
N GLY A 379 15.63 -15.49 -77.32
CA GLY A 379 14.50 -14.91 -76.60
C GLY A 379 14.87 -14.37 -75.23
N LYS A 380 13.89 -13.77 -74.57
CA LYS A 380 14.01 -13.10 -73.30
C LYS A 380 12.96 -13.60 -72.32
N ILE A 381 13.39 -13.86 -71.09
CA ILE A 381 12.53 -14.16 -69.96
C ILE A 381 12.68 -13.01 -68.95
N THR A 382 11.58 -12.36 -68.58
CA THR A 382 11.59 -11.28 -67.58
C THR A 382 10.77 -11.69 -66.37
N ILE A 383 11.38 -11.60 -65.19
CA ILE A 383 10.72 -11.85 -63.91
C ILE A 383 10.41 -10.49 -63.28
N HIS A 384 9.13 -10.24 -63.03
CA HIS A 384 8.66 -9.08 -62.30
C HIS A 384 8.16 -9.46 -60.91
N LEU A 385 8.58 -8.70 -59.89
CA LEU A 385 8.03 -8.84 -58.55
C LEU A 385 7.69 -7.45 -58.00
N ALA A 386 6.41 -7.19 -57.78
CA ALA A 386 5.91 -5.88 -57.37
C ALA A 386 4.75 -6.02 -56.37
N ARG A 387 4.55 -4.98 -55.55
CA ARG A 387 3.34 -4.86 -54.72
C ARG A 387 2.29 -4.06 -55.46
N THR A 388 1.06 -4.57 -55.50
CA THR A 388 -0.09 -3.85 -56.05
C THR A 388 -0.57 -2.75 -55.08
N PRO A 389 -1.39 -1.79 -55.52
CA PRO A 389 -1.98 -0.78 -54.64
C PRO A 389 -2.81 -1.35 -53.47
N ASN A 390 -3.32 -2.57 -53.62
CA ASN A 390 -4.05 -3.30 -52.58
C ASN A 390 -3.12 -4.14 -51.68
N GLU A 391 -1.81 -3.87 -51.73
CA GLU A 391 -0.73 -4.54 -51.00
C GLU A 391 -0.57 -6.05 -51.25
N ASN A 392 -1.28 -6.60 -52.24
CA ASN A 392 -1.02 -7.94 -52.75
C ASN A 392 0.31 -7.96 -53.48
N LEU A 393 1.09 -9.02 -53.26
CA LEU A 393 2.35 -9.23 -53.95
C LEU A 393 2.09 -9.98 -55.25
N VAL A 394 2.62 -9.50 -56.37
CA VAL A 394 2.44 -10.12 -57.68
C VAL A 394 3.80 -10.50 -58.25
N LEU A 395 3.95 -11.79 -58.53
CA LEU A 395 5.08 -12.36 -59.27
C LEU A 395 4.62 -12.60 -60.71
N CYS A 396 5.25 -11.95 -61.67
CA CYS A 396 5.03 -12.17 -63.10
C CYS A 396 6.27 -12.83 -63.72
N VAL A 397 6.09 -13.88 -64.51
CA VAL A 397 7.15 -14.45 -65.35
C VAL A 397 6.68 -14.35 -66.80
N GLU A 398 7.44 -13.63 -67.62
CA GLU A 398 7.10 -13.32 -69.00
C GLU A 398 8.17 -13.86 -69.95
N ASP A 399 7.77 -14.54 -71.03
CA ASP A 399 8.64 -14.93 -72.12
C ASP A 399 8.13 -14.40 -73.47
N ASP A 400 9.04 -14.11 -74.40
CA ASP A 400 8.75 -13.72 -75.80
C ASP A 400 8.79 -14.93 -76.76
N GLY A 401 8.43 -16.10 -76.23
CA GLY A 401 8.45 -17.37 -76.94
C GLY A 401 7.25 -17.63 -77.86
N VAL A 402 7.11 -18.89 -78.25
CA VAL A 402 6.02 -19.37 -79.11
C VAL A 402 4.63 -19.40 -78.42
N GLY A 403 4.58 -19.07 -77.13
CA GLY A 403 3.36 -19.12 -76.31
C GLY A 403 2.96 -20.52 -75.87
N MET A 404 1.99 -20.60 -74.95
CA MET A 404 1.50 -21.86 -74.40
C MET A 404 0.20 -22.32 -75.10
N PRO A 405 0.18 -23.46 -75.82
CA PRO A 405 -1.04 -23.96 -76.47
C PRO A 405 -2.10 -24.36 -75.43
N GLU A 406 -3.40 -24.16 -75.76
CA GLU A 406 -4.54 -24.40 -74.84
C GLU A 406 -4.53 -25.79 -74.20
N ASP A 407 -4.13 -26.83 -74.93
CA ASP A 407 -4.11 -28.23 -74.45
C ASP A 407 -2.97 -28.52 -73.45
N GLN A 408 -1.89 -27.72 -73.45
CA GLN A 408 -0.80 -27.81 -72.45
C GLN A 408 -1.10 -26.96 -71.20
N GLN A 409 -2.23 -26.25 -71.15
CA GLN A 409 -2.63 -25.51 -69.96
C GLN A 409 -2.93 -26.44 -68.76
N THR A 410 -3.25 -27.71 -68.99
CA THR A 410 -3.73 -28.66 -67.96
C THR A 410 -2.78 -29.81 -67.59
N ALA A 411 -1.71 -30.08 -68.35
CA ALA A 411 -0.85 -31.26 -68.12
C ALA A 411 0.59 -30.92 -67.70
N GLY A 412 1.04 -31.45 -66.54
CA GLY A 412 2.45 -31.46 -66.11
C GLY A 412 2.67 -31.61 -64.60
N LEU A 413 3.67 -32.41 -64.20
CA LEU A 413 4.08 -32.59 -62.80
C LEU A 413 4.47 -31.27 -62.10
N GLY A 414 4.94 -30.25 -62.83
CA GLY A 414 5.22 -28.91 -62.30
C GLY A 414 3.98 -28.13 -61.87
N LYS A 415 2.91 -28.16 -62.67
CA LYS A 415 1.65 -27.49 -62.34
C LYS A 415 0.98 -28.08 -61.09
N SER A 416 1.09 -29.38 -60.86
CA SER A 416 0.54 -30.02 -59.64
C SER A 416 1.21 -29.52 -58.34
N VAL A 417 2.53 -29.30 -58.37
CA VAL A 417 3.30 -28.79 -57.22
C VAL A 417 3.05 -27.31 -57.02
N ILE A 418 3.05 -26.53 -58.10
CA ILE A 418 2.66 -25.10 -58.06
C ILE A 418 1.25 -24.97 -57.46
N ASN A 419 0.25 -25.71 -57.95
CA ASN A 419 -1.13 -25.64 -57.44
C ASN A 419 -1.28 -26.06 -55.97
N ALA A 420 -0.44 -26.96 -55.47
CA ALA A 420 -0.42 -27.30 -54.05
C ALA A 420 0.16 -26.16 -53.19
N LEU A 421 1.26 -25.56 -53.65
CA LEU A 421 1.91 -24.41 -52.98
C LEU A 421 1.03 -23.16 -53.01
N LEU A 422 0.43 -22.84 -54.16
CA LEU A 422 -0.50 -21.72 -54.31
C LEU A 422 -1.69 -21.86 -53.35
N ARG A 423 -2.25 -23.08 -53.20
CA ARG A 423 -3.30 -23.34 -52.20
C ARG A 423 -2.85 -23.07 -50.77
N SER A 424 -1.65 -23.51 -50.39
CA SER A 424 -1.10 -23.26 -49.04
C SER A 424 -0.85 -21.77 -48.74
N MET A 425 -0.59 -20.99 -49.79
CA MET A 425 -0.36 -19.53 -49.71
C MET A 425 -1.61 -18.70 -50.00
N ARG A 426 -2.76 -19.34 -50.31
CA ARG A 426 -3.99 -18.67 -50.78
C ARG A 426 -3.76 -17.79 -52.02
N ALA A 427 -2.78 -18.14 -52.84
CA ALA A 427 -2.40 -17.40 -54.04
C ALA A 427 -3.17 -17.90 -55.27
N THR A 428 -3.39 -17.00 -56.23
CA THR A 428 -4.03 -17.30 -57.52
C THR A 428 -3.00 -17.17 -58.64
N MET A 429 -3.16 -17.95 -59.72
CA MET A 429 -2.29 -17.92 -60.88
C MET A 429 -3.13 -17.76 -62.15
N GLU A 430 -2.72 -16.84 -62.99
CA GLU A 430 -3.32 -16.55 -64.29
C GLU A 430 -2.26 -16.69 -65.38
N ILE A 431 -2.62 -17.30 -66.50
CA ILE A 431 -1.73 -17.49 -67.66
C ILE A 431 -2.39 -16.79 -68.85
N THR A 432 -1.69 -15.83 -69.44
CA THR A 432 -2.17 -15.06 -70.60
C THR A 432 -1.11 -14.97 -71.69
N PRO A 433 -1.49 -14.83 -72.98
CA PRO A 433 -0.54 -14.50 -74.04
C PRO A 433 0.06 -13.10 -73.80
N LEU A 434 1.36 -12.92 -74.06
CA LEU A 434 2.02 -11.62 -73.90
C LEU A 434 1.59 -10.62 -75.00
N THR A 435 1.39 -11.11 -76.22
CA THR A 435 0.87 -10.37 -77.37
C THR A 435 -0.21 -11.18 -78.08
N GLN A 436 -1.37 -10.56 -78.35
CA GLN A 436 -2.46 -11.18 -79.13
C GLN A 436 -2.14 -11.06 -80.64
N ASP A 437 -2.48 -12.09 -81.43
CA ASP A 437 -2.27 -12.16 -82.89
C ASP A 437 -0.82 -12.06 -83.38
N SER A 438 0.14 -12.58 -82.61
CA SER A 438 1.54 -12.74 -83.02
C SER A 438 1.87 -14.19 -83.35
N ALA A 439 2.78 -14.41 -84.32
CA ALA A 439 3.35 -15.73 -84.59
C ALA A 439 4.23 -16.27 -83.42
N ARG A 440 4.65 -15.37 -82.52
CA ARG A 440 5.31 -15.66 -81.24
C ARG A 440 4.59 -14.83 -80.16
N PRO A 441 3.43 -15.30 -79.67
CA PRO A 441 2.60 -14.52 -78.76
C PRO A 441 3.20 -14.39 -77.36
N GLY A 442 4.24 -15.16 -77.02
CA GLY A 442 4.84 -15.19 -75.69
C GLY A 442 3.89 -15.72 -74.62
N THR A 443 4.42 -15.97 -73.42
CA THR A 443 3.61 -16.39 -72.27
C THR A 443 3.83 -15.44 -71.10
N ARG A 444 2.74 -14.97 -70.49
CA ARG A 444 2.73 -14.26 -69.22
C ARG A 444 2.08 -15.14 -68.16
N VAL A 445 2.83 -15.46 -67.10
CA VAL A 445 2.31 -16.15 -65.92
C VAL A 445 2.33 -15.20 -64.73
N ALA A 446 1.16 -14.77 -64.27
CA ALA A 446 1.01 -13.88 -63.13
C ALA A 446 0.48 -14.66 -61.91
N VAL A 447 1.24 -14.63 -60.82
CA VAL A 447 0.88 -15.23 -59.54
C VAL A 447 0.63 -14.11 -58.53
N THR A 448 -0.60 -14.03 -58.00
CA THR A 448 -1.01 -13.02 -57.02
C THR A 448 -1.10 -13.64 -55.64
N PHE A 449 -0.31 -13.12 -54.71
CA PHE A 449 -0.29 -13.50 -53.30
C PHE A 449 -1.05 -12.45 -52.49
N PRO A 450 -2.14 -12.81 -51.80
CA PRO A 450 -2.90 -11.84 -51.01
C PRO A 450 -2.07 -11.35 -49.82
N LYS A 451 -2.29 -10.09 -49.39
CA LYS A 451 -1.72 -9.58 -48.13
C LYS A 451 -2.15 -10.50 -46.99
N ARG A 452 -1.20 -11.15 -46.32
CA ARG A 452 -1.45 -11.89 -45.08
C ARG A 452 -1.34 -10.91 -43.92
N GLU A 453 -2.45 -10.69 -43.23
CA GLU A 453 -2.40 -10.14 -41.87
C GLU A 453 -1.69 -11.17 -40.99
N LEU A 454 -0.56 -10.78 -40.40
CA LEU A 454 0.01 -11.51 -39.27
C LEU A 454 -1.09 -11.60 -38.22
N PRO A 455 -1.35 -12.76 -37.59
CA PRO A 455 -2.25 -12.80 -36.46
C PRO A 455 -1.70 -11.81 -35.42
N ALA A 456 -2.53 -10.84 -35.03
CA ALA A 456 -2.24 -9.97 -33.90
C ALA A 456 -1.83 -10.87 -32.72
N GLU A 457 -0.74 -10.49 -32.05
CA GLU A 457 -0.38 -11.10 -30.77
C GLU A 457 -1.64 -11.11 -29.91
N ASP A 458 -2.12 -12.30 -29.55
CA ASP A 458 -3.15 -12.45 -28.53
C ASP A 458 -2.64 -11.73 -27.29
N GLU A 459 -3.20 -10.56 -27.01
CA GLU A 459 -3.22 -9.95 -25.69
C GLU A 459 -3.78 -11.01 -24.74
N THR A 460 -2.87 -11.72 -24.09
CA THR A 460 -3.21 -12.69 -23.05
C THR A 460 -3.49 -11.90 -21.79
N GLU A 461 -4.78 -11.87 -21.43
CA GLU A 461 -5.33 -11.50 -20.12
C GLU A 461 -4.60 -12.18 -18.94
#